data_AF-A0ABD6CIP5-F1
#
_entry.id   AF-A0ABD6CIP5-F1
#
_cell.length_a   1.000
_cell.length_b   1.000
_cell.length_c   1.000
_cell.angle_alpha   90.00
_cell.angle_beta   90.00
_cell.angle_gamma   90.00
#
_symmetry.space_group_name_H-M   'P 1'
#
loop_
_entity.id
_entity.type
_entity.pdbx_description
1 polymer ?
#
loop_
_entity_poly.entity_id
_entity_poly.type
_entity_poly.pdbx_seq_one_letter_code
_entity_poly.pdbx_strand_id
1 'polypeptide(L)'
;MSRRHSSIEFLGGLLAAVVGLTAAVWGSARGWSSPDVFLAVALSWSGYLFAHRGATGRFVDAPGTGEDPNVPASRTKRLGVVAAGLCMALAFPVGIHALVADSVLLLGAAATAFVGGYASGHWLLTGTAL
;
A
#
# COMPACT_ATOMS: atom_id res chain seq x y z
N MET A 1 -23.98 18.93 3.65
CA MET A 1 -22.66 19.51 4.00
C MET A 1 -21.73 19.28 2.82
N SER A 2 -21.24 20.35 2.18
CA SER A 2 -20.33 20.27 1.02
C SER A 2 -18.99 19.68 1.47
N ARG A 3 -18.61 18.50 0.95
CA ARG A 3 -17.26 17.94 1.12
C ARG A 3 -16.31 18.89 0.40
N ARG A 4 -15.57 19.74 1.11
CA ARG A 4 -14.51 20.56 0.49
C ARG A 4 -13.32 19.64 0.19
N HIS A 5 -13.12 19.36 -1.09
CA HIS A 5 -11.90 18.72 -1.59
C HIS A 5 -10.73 19.68 -1.42
N SER A 6 -9.62 19.21 -0.85
CA SER A 6 -8.42 20.02 -0.69
C SER A 6 -7.49 19.78 -1.87
N SER A 7 -7.54 20.67 -2.87
CA SER A 7 -6.72 20.56 -4.08
C SER A 7 -5.22 20.54 -3.78
N ILE A 8 -4.79 21.18 -2.68
CA ILE A 8 -3.38 21.18 -2.24
C ILE A 8 -2.98 19.80 -1.71
N GLU A 9 -3.81 19.17 -0.88
CA GLU A 9 -3.56 17.81 -0.39
C GLU A 9 -3.58 16.81 -1.55
N PHE A 10 -4.52 16.96 -2.49
CA PHE A 10 -4.64 16.11 -3.66
C PHE A 10 -3.39 16.20 -4.57
N LEU A 11 -3.10 17.40 -5.09
CA LEU A 11 -2.02 17.60 -6.06
C LEU A 11 -0.64 17.44 -5.41
N GLY A 12 -0.46 17.95 -4.19
CA GLY A 12 0.78 17.81 -3.43
C GLY A 12 1.07 16.35 -3.06
N GLY A 13 0.04 15.63 -2.61
CA GLY A 13 0.15 14.19 -2.33
C GLY A 13 0.47 13.38 -3.59
N LEU A 14 -0.22 13.66 -4.70
CA LEU A 14 0.01 12.97 -5.97
C LEU A 14 1.43 13.21 -6.50
N LEU A 15 1.91 14.46 -6.42
CA LEU A 15 3.28 14.79 -6.80
C LEU A 15 4.31 14.05 -5.93
N ALA A 16 4.11 14.03 -4.60
CA ALA A 16 4.98 13.30 -3.69
C ALA A 16 4.97 11.78 -3.97
N ALA A 17 3.81 11.22 -4.33
CA ALA A 17 3.67 9.82 -4.74
C ALA A 17 4.52 9.53 -5.98
N VAL A 18 4.34 10.32 -7.04
CA VAL A 18 5.06 10.15 -8.31
C VAL A 18 6.58 10.32 -8.11
N VAL A 19 7.00 11.36 -7.38
CA VAL A 19 8.42 11.61 -7.11
C VAL A 19 9.05 10.50 -6.29
N GLY A 20 8.38 10.04 -5.23
CA GLY A 20 8.87 8.94 -4.39
C GLY A 20 9.03 7.64 -5.17
N LEU A 21 8.04 7.29 -6.00
CA LEU A 21 8.11 6.08 -6.83
C LEU A 21 9.19 6.20 -7.90
N THR A 22 9.29 7.37 -8.55
CA THR A 22 10.33 7.63 -9.55
C THR A 22 11.73 7.54 -8.92
N ALA A 23 11.92 8.11 -7.73
CA ALA A 23 13.18 8.02 -6.98
C ALA A 23 13.51 6.57 -6.59
N ALA A 24 12.52 5.78 -6.18
CA ALA A 24 12.73 4.36 -5.86
C ALA A 24 13.21 3.56 -7.08
N VAL A 25 12.55 3.72 -8.24
CA VAL A 25 12.91 3.03 -9.49
C VAL A 25 14.28 3.48 -9.99
N TRP A 26 14.50 4.79 -10.06
CA TRP A 26 15.76 5.35 -10.53
C TRP A 26 16.92 5.02 -9.59
N GLY A 27 16.71 5.13 -8.28
CA GLY A 27 17.68 4.80 -7.26
C GLY A 27 18.07 3.33 -7.28
N SER A 28 17.07 2.44 -7.38
CA SER A 28 17.32 0.99 -7.54
C SER A 28 18.17 0.70 -8.78
N ALA A 29 17.86 1.33 -9.93
CA ALA A 29 18.66 1.19 -11.16
C ALA A 29 20.08 1.77 -11.05
N ARG A 30 20.32 2.68 -10.09
CA ARG A 30 21.63 3.29 -9.78
C ARG A 30 22.37 2.61 -8.63
N GLY A 31 21.84 1.51 -8.10
CA GLY A 31 22.47 0.75 -7.01
C GLY A 31 22.26 1.34 -5.61
N TRP A 32 21.17 2.08 -5.38
CA TRP A 32 20.77 2.47 -4.03
C TRP A 32 20.61 1.27 -3.11
N SER A 33 20.92 1.46 -1.83
CA SER A 33 20.76 0.40 -0.84
C SER A 33 19.28 0.08 -0.61
N SER A 34 18.96 -1.14 -0.19
CA SER A 34 17.57 -1.54 0.07
C SER A 34 16.82 -0.60 1.03
N PRO A 35 17.44 -0.08 2.12
CA PRO A 35 16.81 0.93 2.96
C PRO A 35 16.44 2.23 2.22
N ASP A 36 17.30 2.71 1.32
CA ASP A 36 17.04 3.95 0.56
C ASP A 36 15.85 3.78 -0.39
N VAL A 37 15.79 2.64 -1.08
CA VAL A 37 14.66 2.29 -1.95
C VAL A 37 13.37 2.16 -1.13
N PHE A 38 13.44 1.51 0.03
CA PHE A 38 12.29 1.39 0.94
C PHE A 38 11.78 2.75 1.41
N LEU A 39 12.67 3.66 1.79
CA LEU A 39 12.30 5.03 2.19
C LEU A 39 11.61 5.78 1.05
N ALA A 40 12.11 5.66 -0.18
CA ALA A 40 11.49 6.28 -1.35
C ALA A 40 10.08 5.72 -1.64
N VAL A 41 9.88 4.40 -1.49
CA VAL A 41 8.56 3.77 -1.60
C VAL A 41 7.63 4.19 -0.47
N ALA A 42 8.12 4.32 0.77
CA ALA A 42 7.33 4.78 1.91
C ALA A 42 6.86 6.23 1.74
N LEU A 43 7.73 7.11 1.19
CA LEU A 43 7.38 8.47 0.81
C LEU A 43 6.33 8.50 -0.29
N SER A 44 6.47 7.61 -1.29
CA SER A 44 5.47 7.47 -2.36
C SER A 44 4.09 7.11 -1.79
N TRP A 45 4.04 6.10 -0.91
CA TRP A 45 2.81 5.66 -0.26
C TRP A 45 2.18 6.75 0.61
N SER A 46 3.00 7.47 1.36
CA SER A 46 2.54 8.60 2.17
C SER A 46 1.92 9.68 1.29
N GLY A 47 2.57 10.02 0.17
CA GLY A 47 2.04 10.95 -0.83
C GLY A 47 0.66 10.51 -1.36
N TYR A 48 0.52 9.24 -1.72
CA TYR A 48 -0.77 8.67 -2.15
C TYR A 48 -1.86 8.84 -1.08
N LEU A 49 -1.56 8.60 0.21
CA LEU A 49 -2.54 8.77 1.28
C LEU A 49 -3.00 10.22 1.43
N PHE A 50 -2.09 11.19 1.30
CA PHE A 50 -2.44 12.62 1.26
C PHE A 50 -3.27 12.96 0.03
N ALA A 51 -2.94 12.38 -1.13
CA ALA A 51 -3.70 12.58 -2.35
C ALA A 51 -5.14 12.08 -2.17
N HIS A 52 -5.29 10.85 -1.65
CA HIS A 52 -6.57 10.22 -1.34
C HIS A 52 -7.38 11.08 -0.37
N ARG A 53 -6.76 11.58 0.70
CA ARG A 53 -7.42 12.49 1.64
C ARG A 53 -7.88 13.78 0.98
N GLY A 54 -7.07 14.40 0.14
CA GLY A 54 -7.47 15.59 -0.60
C GLY A 54 -8.67 15.34 -1.51
N ALA A 55 -8.75 14.14 -2.09
CA ALA A 55 -9.82 13.71 -2.99
C ALA A 55 -11.10 13.26 -2.26
N THR A 56 -11.02 12.61 -1.09
CA THR A 56 -12.18 12.00 -0.41
C THR A 56 -12.55 12.68 0.91
N GLY A 57 -11.67 13.55 1.41
CA GLY A 57 -11.71 14.11 2.76
C GLY A 57 -11.17 13.16 3.83
N ARG A 58 -10.65 11.97 3.46
CA ARG A 58 -10.22 10.93 4.41
C ARG A 58 -8.96 10.18 3.93
N PHE A 59 -8.06 9.83 4.86
CA PHE A 59 -6.89 8.98 4.53
C PHE A 59 -7.26 7.55 4.18
N VAL A 60 -8.37 7.07 4.75
CA VAL A 60 -8.94 5.75 4.52
C VAL A 60 -10.43 5.96 4.36
N ASP A 61 -11.06 5.24 3.44
CA ASP A 61 -12.50 5.36 3.22
C ASP A 61 -13.28 5.06 4.50
N ALA A 62 -14.44 5.72 4.65
CA ALA A 62 -15.34 5.37 5.74
C ALA A 62 -15.73 3.90 5.60
N PRO A 63 -15.90 3.17 6.72
CA PRO A 63 -16.86 2.08 6.72
C PRO A 63 -18.18 2.63 6.13
N GLY A 64 -18.62 2.07 5.02
CA GLY A 64 -19.91 2.34 4.39
C GLY A 64 -19.95 3.37 3.28
N THR A 65 -18.82 3.89 2.77
CA THR A 65 -18.85 4.89 1.67
C THR A 65 -18.40 4.41 0.30
N GLY A 66 -17.93 3.17 0.19
CA GLY A 66 -17.97 2.34 -1.00
C GLY A 66 -18.70 1.05 -0.63
N GLU A 67 -19.02 0.18 -1.59
CA GLU A 67 -19.48 -1.17 -1.26
C GLU A 67 -18.53 -1.78 -0.21
N ASP A 68 -19.05 -2.05 0.98
CA ASP A 68 -18.44 -1.71 2.26
C ASP A 68 -17.35 -2.72 2.73
N PRO A 69 -16.04 -2.39 2.80
CA PRO A 69 -15.09 -3.19 3.55
C PRO A 69 -15.15 -2.73 5.01
N ASN A 70 -16.22 -3.11 5.71
CA ASN A 70 -16.39 -2.83 7.12
C ASN A 70 -15.16 -3.33 7.89
N VAL A 71 -14.51 -2.46 8.67
CA VAL A 71 -13.53 -2.89 9.67
C VAL A 71 -14.22 -3.98 10.51
N PRO A 72 -13.76 -5.24 10.46
CA PRO A 72 -14.62 -6.34 10.90
C PRO A 72 -14.99 -6.22 12.38
N ALA A 73 -16.26 -6.42 12.74
CA ALA A 73 -16.69 -6.30 14.13
C ALA A 73 -15.98 -7.33 15.04
N SER A 74 -15.67 -8.53 14.52
CA SER A 74 -14.98 -9.55 15.30
C SER A 74 -13.47 -9.28 15.41
N ARG A 75 -12.94 -9.45 16.62
CA ARG A 75 -11.50 -9.31 16.91
C ARG A 75 -10.64 -10.22 16.02
N THR A 76 -11.11 -11.44 15.77
CA THR A 76 -10.42 -12.41 14.92
C THR A 76 -10.30 -11.92 13.48
N LYS A 77 -11.38 -11.40 12.89
CA LYS A 77 -11.32 -10.86 11.52
C LYS A 77 -10.44 -9.61 11.45
N ARG A 78 -10.46 -8.73 12.46
CA ARG A 78 -9.54 -7.57 12.50
C ARG A 78 -8.08 -8.00 12.53
N LEU A 79 -7.72 -8.98 13.37
CA LEU A 79 -6.36 -9.52 13.41
C LEU A 79 -5.97 -10.13 12.06
N GLY A 80 -6.91 -10.83 11.40
CA GLY A 80 -6.70 -11.33 10.04
C GLY A 80 -6.43 -10.23 9.02
N VAL A 81 -7.20 -9.13 9.04
CA VAL A 81 -6.98 -7.97 8.15
C VAL A 81 -5.64 -7.30 8.43
N VAL A 82 -5.26 -7.17 9.71
CA VAL A 82 -3.94 -6.62 10.08
C VAL A 82 -2.82 -7.53 9.59
N ALA A 83 -2.93 -8.85 9.79
CA ALA A 83 -1.94 -9.80 9.30
C ALA A 83 -1.82 -9.76 7.77
N ALA A 84 -2.94 -9.70 7.05
CA ALA A 84 -2.99 -9.54 5.60
C ALA A 84 -2.30 -8.26 5.14
N GLY A 85 -2.56 -7.12 5.81
CA GLY A 85 -1.89 -5.86 5.56
C GLY A 85 -0.38 -5.90 5.85
N LEU A 86 0.04 -6.59 6.93
CA LEU A 86 1.45 -6.80 7.23
C LEU A 86 2.15 -7.67 6.18
N CYS A 87 1.51 -8.74 5.70
CA CYS A 87 2.03 -9.55 4.60
C CYS A 87 2.25 -8.71 3.34
N MET A 88 1.28 -7.86 2.97
CA MET A 88 1.42 -6.96 1.83
C MET A 88 2.54 -5.93 2.05
N ALA A 89 2.64 -5.34 3.25
CA ALA A 89 3.65 -4.35 3.58
C ALA A 89 5.06 -4.95 3.55
N LEU A 90 5.24 -6.18 4.08
CA LEU A 90 6.52 -6.89 4.10
C LEU A 90 6.90 -7.46 2.73
N ALA A 91 5.92 -7.72 1.85
CA ALA A 91 6.21 -8.20 0.51
C ALA A 91 7.03 -7.20 -0.31
N PHE A 92 6.87 -5.89 -0.10
CA PHE A 92 7.67 -4.86 -0.78
C PHE A 92 9.18 -4.93 -0.47
N PRO A 93 9.64 -4.84 0.78
CA PRO A 93 11.06 -4.95 1.09
C PRO A 93 11.63 -6.33 0.72
N VAL A 94 10.86 -7.42 0.87
CA VAL A 94 11.30 -8.76 0.43
C VAL A 94 11.44 -8.81 -1.09
N GLY A 95 10.52 -8.21 -1.85
CA GLY A 95 10.58 -8.13 -3.31
C GLY A 95 11.76 -7.29 -3.80
N ILE A 96 12.02 -6.15 -3.17
CA ILE A 96 13.21 -5.32 -3.44
C ILE A 96 14.47 -6.13 -3.19
N HIS A 97 14.57 -6.80 -2.03
CA HIS A 97 15.72 -7.63 -1.71
C HIS A 97 15.89 -8.78 -2.71
N ALA A 98 14.79 -9.43 -3.12
CA ALA A 98 14.80 -10.50 -4.10
C ALA A 98 15.37 -10.05 -5.45
N LEU A 99 15.01 -8.85 -5.92
CA LEU A 99 15.54 -8.27 -7.14
C LEU A 99 17.05 -7.97 -7.03
N VAL A 100 17.48 -7.40 -5.90
CA VAL A 100 18.90 -7.13 -5.64
C VAL A 100 19.72 -8.43 -5.57
N ALA A 101 19.14 -9.49 -5.00
CA ALA A 101 19.77 -10.80 -4.89
C ALA A 101 19.59 -11.69 -6.14
N ASP A 102 18.95 -11.20 -7.20
CA ASP A 102 18.58 -11.94 -8.41
C ASP A 102 17.92 -13.30 -8.10
N SER A 103 17.06 -13.34 -7.08
CA SER A 103 16.48 -14.56 -6.54
C SER A 103 15.01 -14.70 -6.92
N VAL A 104 14.74 -15.56 -7.90
CA VAL A 104 13.37 -15.89 -8.34
C VAL A 104 12.54 -16.50 -7.21
N LEU A 105 13.15 -17.28 -6.32
CA LEU A 105 12.47 -17.89 -5.18
C LEU A 105 11.98 -16.83 -4.18
N LEU A 106 12.85 -15.87 -3.81
CA LEU A 106 12.46 -14.78 -2.92
C LEU A 106 11.43 -13.84 -3.58
N LEU A 107 11.56 -13.63 -4.89
CA LEU A 107 10.61 -12.82 -5.65
C LEU A 107 9.24 -13.49 -5.70
N GLY A 108 9.19 -14.81 -5.91
CA GLY A 108 7.96 -15.62 -5.85
C GLY A 108 7.33 -15.60 -4.45
N ALA A 109 8.14 -15.68 -3.39
CA ALA A 109 7.66 -15.57 -2.02
C ALA A 109 7.07 -14.19 -1.72
N ALA A 110 7.73 -13.11 -2.16
CA ALA A 110 7.23 -11.74 -2.05
C ALA A 110 5.91 -11.55 -2.81
N ALA A 111 5.84 -11.99 -4.07
CA ALA A 111 4.62 -11.91 -4.88
C ALA A 111 3.47 -12.69 -4.23
N THR A 112 3.74 -13.90 -3.73
CA THR A 112 2.75 -14.72 -3.03
C THR A 112 2.27 -14.06 -1.74
N ALA A 113 3.17 -13.47 -0.95
CA ALA A 113 2.81 -12.74 0.26
C ALA A 113 1.95 -11.51 -0.05
N PHE A 114 2.26 -10.79 -1.12
CA PHE A 114 1.48 -9.63 -1.56
C PHE A 114 0.09 -10.03 -2.05
N VAL A 115 0.02 -10.94 -3.02
CA VAL A 115 -1.24 -11.37 -3.64
C VAL A 115 -2.10 -12.14 -2.64
N GLY A 116 -1.50 -13.03 -1.85
CA GLY A 116 -2.19 -13.78 -0.80
C GLY A 116 -2.70 -12.87 0.32
N GLY A 117 -1.90 -11.88 0.73
CA GLY A 117 -2.33 -10.85 1.67
C GLY A 117 -3.49 -10.02 1.13
N TYR A 118 -3.41 -9.57 -0.12
CA TYR A 118 -4.49 -8.83 -0.77
C TYR A 118 -5.77 -9.68 -0.89
N ALA A 119 -5.65 -10.93 -1.37
CA ALA A 119 -6.77 -11.84 -1.55
C ALA A 119 -7.48 -12.17 -0.23
N SER A 120 -6.71 -12.53 0.79
CA SER A 120 -7.25 -12.84 2.11
C SER A 120 -7.83 -11.60 2.80
N GLY A 121 -7.16 -10.45 2.71
CA GLY A 121 -7.65 -9.18 3.23
C GLY A 121 -8.96 -8.76 2.58
N HIS A 122 -9.05 -8.86 1.25
CA HIS A 122 -10.28 -8.59 0.52
C HIS A 122 -11.42 -9.50 0.96
N TRP A 123 -11.20 -10.81 1.02
CA TRP A 123 -12.21 -11.76 1.48
C TRP A 123 -12.68 -11.50 2.91
N LEU A 124 -11.75 -11.17 3.82
CA LEU A 124 -12.08 -10.85 5.21
C LEU A 124 -12.93 -9.58 5.35
N LEU A 125 -12.72 -8.62 4.46
CA LEU A 125 -13.41 -7.33 4.45
C LEU A 125 -14.76 -7.40 3.73
N THR A 126 -14.85 -8.13 2.61
CA THR A 126 -16.03 -8.13 1.72
C THR A 126 -16.88 -9.39 1.83
N GLY A 127 -16.29 -10.50 2.29
CA GLY A 127 -16.93 -11.82 2.25
C GLY A 127 -16.92 -12.49 0.86
N THR A 128 -16.36 -11.85 -0.16
CA THR A 128 -16.26 -12.37 -1.53
C THR A 128 -14.84 -12.74 -1.89
N ALA A 129 -14.68 -13.79 -2.71
CA ALA A 129 -13.41 -14.06 -3.36
C ALA A 129 -13.12 -12.97 -4.40
N LEU A 130 -11.84 -12.76 -4.67
CA LEU A 130 -11.34 -11.81 -5.67
C LEU A 130 -11.51 -12.33 -7.10
#